data_AF-A0A812WRH9-F1
#
_entry.id   AF-A0A812WRH9-F1
#
_cell.length_a   1.000
_cell.length_b   1.000
_cell.length_c   1.000
_cell.angle_alpha   90.00
_cell.angle_beta   90.00
_cell.angle_gamma   90.00
#
_symmetry.space_group_name_H-M   'P 1'
#
loop_
_entity.id
_entity.type
_entity.pdbx_description
1 polymer ?
#
loop_
_entity_poly.entity_id
_entity_poly.type
_entity_poly.pdbx_seq_one_letter_code
_entity_poly.pdbx_strand_id
1 'polypeptide(L)'
;HDTLRIRHALAFAMLWRGIPIIYYGTEQGLSGHQSPDHTLGQDALRESLWQTRYSTDPWQYRFLAQLNGVRKSFGLSVGDALLRNATKSSLVFTRAASNGAAWVFLNNAANATVQSPQRYCPGPDASQGETWYDALTEQPMSSYLVRGCFLAPDKFPKVLVLKTSLRLLL
;
A
#
# COMPACT_ATOMS: atom_id res chain seq x y z
N HIS A 1 -9.34 -0.94 -16.26
CA HIS A 1 -8.23 -0.21 -15.62
C HIS A 1 -7.32 -1.17 -14.87
N ASP A 2 -6.01 -0.91 -14.87
CA ASP A 2 -5.02 -1.70 -14.14
C ASP A 2 -5.06 -1.38 -12.63
N THR A 3 -6.10 -1.87 -11.95
CA THR A 3 -6.38 -1.56 -10.55
C THR A 3 -5.26 -1.98 -9.61
N LEU A 4 -4.61 -3.12 -9.88
CA LEU A 4 -3.54 -3.64 -9.04
C LEU A 4 -2.32 -2.70 -9.04
N ARG A 5 -1.83 -2.30 -10.22
CA ARG A 5 -0.68 -1.40 -10.30
C ARG A 5 -0.98 -0.02 -9.71
N ILE A 6 -2.21 0.48 -9.89
CA ILE A 6 -2.64 1.73 -9.26
C ILE A 6 -2.61 1.60 -7.73
N ARG A 7 -3.08 0.49 -7.15
CA ARG A 7 -2.98 0.26 -5.69
C ARG A 7 -1.53 0.30 -5.19
N HIS A 8 -0.60 -0.33 -5.91
CA HIS A 8 0.83 -0.30 -5.55
C HIS A 8 1.41 1.11 -5.65
N ALA A 9 1.06 1.86 -6.69
CA ALA A 9 1.49 3.25 -6.84
C ALA A 9 0.94 4.16 -5.72
N LEU A 10 -0.34 4.03 -5.37
CA LEU A 10 -0.95 4.77 -4.27
C LEU A 10 -0.34 4.38 -2.92
N ALA A 11 -0.09 3.09 -2.69
CA ALA A 11 0.58 2.62 -1.48
C ALA A 11 2.00 3.19 -1.38
N PHE A 12 2.76 3.24 -2.48
CA PHE A 12 4.07 3.89 -2.50
C PHE A 12 3.98 5.38 -2.18
N ALA A 13 3.14 6.13 -2.91
CA ALA A 13 2.96 7.57 -2.72
C ALA A 13 2.55 7.91 -1.30
N MET A 14 1.67 7.10 -0.70
CA MET A 14 1.21 7.27 0.66
C MET A 14 2.22 6.82 1.70
N LEU A 15 2.99 5.74 1.50
CA LEU A 15 3.77 5.11 2.57
C LEU A 15 5.27 5.35 2.50
N TRP A 16 5.79 5.90 1.40
CA TRP A 16 7.18 6.34 1.33
C TRP A 16 7.47 7.50 2.31
N ARG A 17 8.76 7.77 2.53
CA ARG A 17 9.18 8.90 3.38
C ARG A 17 8.72 10.22 2.76
N GLY A 18 8.16 11.09 3.61
CA GLY A 18 7.74 12.44 3.24
C GLY A 18 6.25 12.69 3.47
N ILE A 19 5.79 13.83 2.95
CA ILE A 19 4.40 14.24 2.96
C ILE A 19 3.75 13.75 1.65
N PRO A 20 2.77 12.84 1.71
CA PRO A 20 2.12 12.33 0.51
C PRO A 20 1.28 13.42 -0.13
N ILE A 21 1.38 13.55 -1.45
CA ILE A 21 0.56 14.44 -2.27
C ILE A 21 -0.19 13.58 -3.27
N ILE A 22 -1.51 13.67 -3.25
CA ILE A 22 -2.39 13.01 -4.21
C ILE A 22 -3.12 14.09 -5.00
N TYR A 23 -3.08 14.00 -6.33
CA TYR A 23 -3.79 14.93 -7.19
C TYR A 23 -5.29 14.66 -7.15
N TYR A 24 -6.10 15.70 -7.04
CA TYR A 24 -7.56 15.57 -6.94
C TYR A 24 -8.13 14.78 -8.13
N GLY A 25 -9.20 14.02 -7.88
CA GLY A 25 -9.78 13.12 -8.89
C GLY A 25 -9.13 11.74 -8.94
N THR A 26 -7.90 11.56 -8.42
CA THR A 26 -7.29 10.23 -8.27
C THR A 26 -8.16 9.31 -7.41
N GLU A 27 -8.75 9.86 -6.35
CA GLU A 27 -9.68 9.19 -5.44
C GLU A 27 -11.01 8.81 -6.10
N GLN A 28 -11.35 9.44 -7.23
CA GLN A 28 -12.53 9.14 -8.03
C GLN A 28 -12.19 8.26 -9.26
N GLY A 29 -10.91 7.98 -9.50
CA GLY A 29 -10.47 7.27 -10.70
C GLY A 29 -10.61 8.08 -11.99
N LEU A 30 -10.59 9.42 -11.90
CA LEU A 30 -10.51 10.29 -13.07
C LEU A 30 -9.27 9.92 -13.88
N SER A 31 -9.43 9.86 -15.20
CA SER A 31 -8.43 9.26 -16.09
C SER A 31 -7.73 10.26 -16.99
N GLY A 32 -8.19 11.53 -16.98
CA GLY A 32 -7.69 12.60 -17.82
C GLY A 32 -7.69 12.14 -19.26
N HIS A 33 -8.83 12.13 -19.94
CA HIS A 33 -8.84 11.78 -21.35
C HIS A 33 -7.95 12.79 -22.10
N GLN A 34 -6.76 12.35 -22.51
CA GLN A 34 -6.24 12.77 -23.80
C GLN A 34 -7.31 12.33 -24.77
N SER A 35 -8.06 13.29 -25.30
CA SER A 35 -8.95 13.00 -26.41
C SER A 35 -8.15 12.26 -27.48
N PRO A 36 -8.71 11.21 -28.13
CA PRO A 36 -8.09 10.60 -29.30
C PRO A 36 -7.69 11.64 -30.36
N ASP A 37 -8.40 12.77 -30.35
CA ASP A 37 -8.05 13.99 -31.01
C ASP A 37 -7.13 14.85 -30.12
N HIS A 38 -5.85 14.91 -30.50
CA HIS A 38 -4.78 15.71 -29.90
C HIS A 38 -5.04 17.24 -29.89
N THR A 39 -6.23 17.71 -30.30
CA THR A 39 -6.58 19.15 -30.33
C THR A 39 -7.32 19.67 -29.09
N LEU A 40 -7.75 18.81 -28.16
CA LEU A 40 -8.29 19.32 -26.90
C LEU A 40 -7.14 19.88 -26.04
N GLY A 41 -7.25 21.16 -25.67
CA GLY A 41 -6.31 21.82 -24.77
C GLY A 41 -6.24 21.17 -23.37
N GLN A 42 -5.32 21.67 -22.54
CA GLN A 42 -5.05 21.16 -21.18
C GLN A 42 -6.29 21.06 -20.27
N ASP A 43 -7.40 21.72 -20.63
CA ASP A 43 -8.67 21.69 -19.92
C ASP A 43 -9.31 20.29 -19.90
N ALA A 44 -9.09 19.48 -20.94
CA ALA A 44 -9.55 18.08 -20.98
C ALA A 44 -8.79 17.17 -19.99
N LEU A 45 -7.63 17.60 -19.50
CA LEU A 45 -6.83 16.90 -18.49
C LEU A 45 -7.15 17.35 -17.05
N ARG A 46 -8.01 18.36 -16.89
CA ARG A 46 -8.43 18.93 -15.59
C ARG A 46 -9.91 18.69 -15.37
N GLU A 47 -10.29 17.42 -15.40
CA GLU A 47 -11.66 16.97 -15.15
C GLU A 47 -12.20 17.60 -13.85
N SER A 48 -13.44 18.07 -13.91
CA SER A 48 -14.13 18.62 -12.75
C SER A 48 -14.31 17.54 -11.68
N LEU A 49 -14.18 17.90 -10.39
CA LEU A 49 -14.54 16.98 -9.30
C LEU A 49 -16.05 16.96 -9.04
N TRP A 50 -16.77 18.07 -9.26
CA TRP A 50 -18.22 18.21 -9.03
C TRP A 50 -19.04 17.13 -9.75
N GLN A 51 -18.63 16.72 -10.96
CA GLN A 51 -19.33 15.69 -11.74
C GLN A 51 -19.37 14.31 -11.05
N THR A 52 -18.42 14.04 -10.16
CA THR A 52 -18.34 12.80 -9.37
C THR A 52 -19.29 12.79 -8.19
N ARG A 53 -19.95 13.94 -7.92
CA ARG A 53 -20.78 14.19 -6.74
C ARG A 53 -20.06 13.92 -5.41
N TYR A 54 -18.73 14.00 -5.40
CA TYR A 54 -17.88 13.74 -4.24
C TYR A 54 -18.13 12.37 -3.61
N SER A 55 -18.44 11.36 -4.44
CA SER A 55 -18.75 10.03 -3.94
C SER A 55 -17.57 9.46 -3.13
N THR A 56 -17.87 8.87 -1.98
CA THR A 56 -16.89 8.14 -1.15
C THR A 56 -16.88 6.64 -1.44
N ASP A 57 -17.63 6.20 -2.44
CA ASP A 57 -17.77 4.80 -2.81
C ASP A 57 -16.66 4.21 -3.68
N PRO A 58 -15.99 4.98 -4.58
CA PRO A 58 -14.93 4.43 -5.40
C PRO A 58 -13.86 3.74 -4.56
N TRP A 59 -13.32 2.65 -5.10
CA TRP A 59 -12.33 1.85 -4.39
C TRP A 59 -11.07 2.67 -4.08
N GLN A 60 -10.71 3.63 -4.94
CA GLN A 60 -9.56 4.52 -4.77
C GLN A 60 -9.74 5.39 -3.54
N TYR A 61 -10.90 6.02 -3.37
CA TYR A 61 -11.25 6.79 -2.18
C TYR A 61 -11.10 5.95 -0.91
N ARG A 62 -11.75 4.78 -0.87
CA ARG A 62 -11.71 3.88 0.29
C ARG A 62 -10.28 3.39 0.58
N PHE A 63 -9.50 3.11 -0.46
CA PHE A 63 -8.12 2.65 -0.33
C PHE A 63 -7.18 3.76 0.17
N LEU A 64 -7.33 5.00 -0.32
CA LEU A 64 -6.60 6.16 0.19
C LEU A 64 -6.94 6.45 1.66
N ALA A 65 -8.23 6.37 2.01
CA ALA A 65 -8.68 6.49 3.39
C ALA A 65 -8.04 5.41 4.29
N GLN A 66 -8.01 4.16 3.82
CA GLN A 66 -7.36 3.05 4.51
C GLN A 66 -5.85 3.27 4.69
N LEU A 67 -5.12 3.67 3.64
CA LEU A 67 -3.68 3.96 3.72
C LEU A 67 -3.39 5.09 4.71
N ASN A 68 -4.22 6.15 4.70
CA ASN A 68 -4.08 7.25 5.65
C ASN A 68 -4.38 6.79 7.09
N GLY A 69 -5.37 5.91 7.28
CA GLY A 69 -5.65 5.24 8.55
C GLY A 69 -4.44 4.46 9.07
N VAL A 70 -3.82 3.62 8.22
CA VAL A 70 -2.59 2.88 8.57
C VAL A 70 -1.46 3.83 8.96
N ARG A 71 -1.23 4.91 8.19
CA ARG A 71 -0.20 5.90 8.53
C ARG A 71 -0.41 6.50 9.93
N LYS A 72 -1.65 6.85 10.26
CA LYS A 72 -1.99 7.46 11.56
C LYS A 72 -1.87 6.45 12.69
N SER A 73 -2.48 5.27 12.55
CA SER A 73 -2.57 4.26 13.61
C SER A 73 -1.21 3.70 14.01
N PHE A 74 -0.25 3.61 13.08
CA PHE A 74 1.07 3.03 13.34
C PHE A 74 2.20 4.08 13.36
N GLY A 75 1.87 5.38 13.38
CA GLY A 75 2.87 6.44 13.51
C GLY A 75 3.81 6.57 12.31
N LEU A 76 3.36 6.23 11.10
CA LEU A 76 4.20 6.23 9.88
C LEU A 76 4.36 7.61 9.25
N SER A 77 3.90 8.68 9.91
CA SER A 77 4.04 10.07 9.46
C SER A 77 5.45 10.62 9.69
N VAL A 78 6.20 10.04 10.63
CA VAL A 78 7.54 10.48 11.02
C VAL A 78 8.56 9.35 10.88
N GLY A 79 9.84 9.70 10.91
CA GLY A 79 10.95 8.75 10.90
C GLY A 79 11.34 8.19 9.52
N ASP A 80 12.39 7.39 9.52
CA ASP A 80 13.08 6.97 8.31
C ASP A 80 12.31 5.96 7.46
N ALA A 81 12.69 5.92 6.18
CA ALA A 81 12.39 4.82 5.28
C ALA A 81 13.70 4.16 4.86
N LEU A 82 13.77 2.83 4.98
CA LEU A 82 14.93 2.05 4.59
C LEU A 82 14.55 1.09 3.47
N LEU A 83 15.23 1.20 2.33
CA LEU A 83 15.11 0.24 1.24
C LEU A 83 15.66 -1.11 1.70
N ARG A 84 14.89 -2.18 1.53
CA ARG A 84 15.30 -3.56 1.89
C ARG A 84 15.64 -4.39 0.67
N ASN A 85 14.84 -4.27 -0.40
CA ASN A 85 15.12 -4.92 -1.67
C ASN A 85 14.37 -4.20 -2.81
N ALA A 86 14.97 -4.17 -3.99
CA ALA A 86 14.34 -3.71 -5.21
C ALA A 86 14.75 -4.63 -6.37
N THR A 87 13.76 -5.07 -7.15
CA THR A 87 13.97 -5.85 -8.36
C THR A 87 13.19 -5.23 -9.52
N LYS A 88 13.27 -5.81 -10.71
CA LYS A 88 12.44 -5.39 -11.85
C LYS A 88 10.94 -5.53 -11.59
N SER A 89 10.52 -6.35 -10.62
CA SER A 89 9.10 -6.66 -10.39
C SER A 89 8.60 -6.43 -8.96
N SER A 90 9.48 -6.07 -8.02
CA SER A 90 9.11 -5.89 -6.62
C SER A 90 9.95 -4.82 -5.92
N LEU A 91 9.36 -4.22 -4.89
CA LEU A 91 9.98 -3.25 -4.00
C LEU A 91 9.58 -3.58 -2.56
N VAL A 92 10.59 -3.64 -1.68
CA VAL A 92 10.42 -3.85 -0.24
C VAL A 92 11.16 -2.75 0.51
N PHE A 93 10.46 -2.06 1.40
CA PHE A 93 11.07 -1.08 2.28
C PHE A 93 10.41 -1.11 3.67
N THR A 94 11.12 -0.59 4.66
CA THR A 94 10.59 -0.43 6.02
C THR A 94 10.41 1.04 6.36
N ARG A 95 9.38 1.35 7.14
CA ARG A 95 9.18 2.65 7.80
C ARG A 95 9.33 2.48 9.30
N ALA A 96 9.89 3.50 9.97
CA ALA A 96 9.74 3.60 11.41
C ALA A 96 8.24 3.59 11.78
N ALA A 97 7.88 2.85 12.82
CA ALA A 97 6.52 2.72 13.31
C ALA A 97 6.52 2.81 14.84
N SER A 98 5.38 3.11 15.45
CA SER A 98 5.25 3.23 16.91
C SER A 98 5.74 1.97 17.65
N ASN A 99 5.54 0.79 17.05
CA ASN A 99 5.96 -0.50 17.58
C ASN A 99 7.04 -1.14 16.69
N GLY A 100 8.17 -0.44 16.51
CA GLY A 100 9.31 -0.92 15.72
C GLY A 100 9.29 -0.45 14.28
N ALA A 101 8.97 -1.35 13.34
CA ALA A 101 8.99 -1.03 11.92
C ALA A 101 7.76 -1.58 11.18
N ALA A 102 7.22 -0.80 10.24
CA ALA A 102 6.26 -1.26 9.26
C ALA A 102 6.99 -1.70 7.99
N TRP A 103 6.77 -2.93 7.55
CA TRP A 103 7.31 -3.45 6.29
C TRP A 103 6.30 -3.27 5.17
N VAL A 104 6.70 -2.63 4.08
CA VAL A 104 5.85 -2.38 2.92
C VAL A 104 6.34 -3.21 1.75
N PHE A 105 5.43 -3.99 1.16
CA PHE A 105 5.72 -4.90 0.07
C PHE A 105 4.89 -4.53 -1.16
N LEU A 106 5.58 -4.17 -2.24
CA LEU A 106 4.98 -3.69 -3.48
C LEU A 106 5.47 -4.51 -4.68
N ASN A 107 4.64 -4.59 -5.72
CA ASN A 107 4.99 -5.22 -6.99
C ASN A 107 4.31 -4.52 -8.17
N ASN A 108 4.68 -4.91 -9.39
CA ASN A 108 4.10 -4.39 -10.64
C ASN A 108 3.37 -5.47 -11.45
N ALA A 109 2.86 -6.51 -10.79
CA ALA A 109 2.14 -7.59 -11.45
C ALA A 109 0.86 -7.09 -12.14
N ALA A 110 0.46 -7.78 -13.20
CA ALA A 110 -0.80 -7.49 -13.89
C ALA A 110 -1.99 -7.95 -13.04
N ASN A 111 -3.10 -7.23 -13.15
CA ASN A 111 -4.34 -7.51 -12.42
C ASN A 111 -4.85 -8.95 -12.57
N ALA A 112 -4.61 -9.59 -13.74
CA ALA A 112 -4.99 -10.98 -14.00
C ALA A 112 -4.32 -12.00 -13.04
N THR A 113 -3.25 -11.61 -12.35
CA THR A 113 -2.50 -12.50 -11.44
C THR A 113 -2.69 -12.15 -9.96
N VAL A 114 -3.67 -11.30 -9.64
CA VAL A 114 -3.84 -10.74 -8.29
C VAL A 114 -4.01 -11.79 -7.20
N GLN A 115 -4.70 -12.90 -7.48
CA GLN A 115 -4.97 -13.96 -6.51
C GLN A 115 -3.80 -14.94 -6.32
N SER A 116 -2.74 -14.84 -7.13
CA SER A 116 -1.58 -15.73 -7.00
C SER A 116 -0.62 -15.24 -5.91
N PRO A 117 0.04 -16.13 -5.16
CA PRO A 117 1.01 -15.74 -4.15
C PRO A 117 2.19 -14.93 -4.71
N GLN A 118 2.77 -14.07 -3.89
CA GLN A 118 3.98 -13.32 -4.21
C GLN A 118 5.03 -13.49 -3.13
N ARG A 119 6.21 -14.00 -3.52
CA ARG A 119 7.35 -14.09 -2.63
C ARG A 119 8.12 -12.76 -2.62
N TYR A 120 8.44 -12.29 -1.42
CA TYR A 120 9.33 -11.18 -1.15
C TYR A 120 10.44 -11.63 -0.21
N CYS A 121 11.68 -11.29 -0.55
CA CYS A 121 12.84 -11.53 0.31
C CYS A 121 13.66 -10.22 0.33
N PRO A 122 14.07 -9.71 1.50
CA PRO A 122 13.78 -10.24 2.83
C PRO A 122 12.33 -9.98 3.27
N GLY A 123 11.86 -10.77 4.23
CA GLY A 123 10.69 -10.47 5.07
C GLY A 123 11.13 -10.19 6.52
N PRO A 124 10.24 -9.69 7.38
CA PRO A 124 10.55 -9.53 8.80
C PRO A 124 10.80 -10.89 9.48
N ASP A 125 11.56 -10.85 10.57
CA ASP A 125 11.74 -12.00 11.45
C ASP A 125 10.49 -12.24 12.30
N ALA A 126 10.12 -13.51 12.47
CA ALA A 126 9.10 -13.91 13.43
C ALA A 126 9.79 -14.21 14.78
N SER A 127 9.88 -13.21 15.65
CA SER A 127 10.39 -13.42 17.01
C SER A 127 9.31 -14.09 17.89
N GLN A 128 9.72 -14.80 18.96
CA GLN A 128 8.77 -15.52 19.81
C GLN A 128 7.82 -14.56 20.55
N GLY A 129 6.51 -14.77 20.39
CA GLY A 129 5.47 -13.99 21.07
C GLY A 129 5.05 -12.71 20.34
N GLU A 130 5.65 -12.43 19.19
CA GLU A 130 5.28 -11.33 18.31
C GLU A 130 4.49 -11.83 17.10
N THR A 131 3.38 -11.14 16.79
CA THR A 131 2.58 -11.46 15.61
C THR A 131 2.62 -10.30 14.64
N TRP A 132 3.05 -10.59 13.41
CA TRP A 132 2.98 -9.66 12.29
C TRP A 132 1.58 -9.69 11.69
N TYR A 133 1.00 -8.51 11.44
CA TYR A 133 -0.31 -8.35 10.81
C TYR A 133 -0.18 -7.51 9.56
N ASP A 134 -0.94 -7.84 8.52
CA ASP A 134 -1.15 -6.92 7.41
C ASP A 134 -2.12 -5.81 7.83
N ALA A 135 -1.61 -4.59 8.03
CA ALA A 135 -2.36 -3.44 8.48
C ALA A 135 -3.49 -3.01 7.52
N LEU A 136 -3.46 -3.47 6.27
CA LEU A 136 -4.51 -3.21 5.28
C LEU A 136 -5.69 -4.19 5.39
N THR A 137 -5.46 -5.42 5.83
CA THR A 137 -6.52 -6.45 5.91
C THR A 137 -6.82 -6.89 7.34
N GLU A 138 -6.01 -6.41 8.29
CA GLU A 138 -5.99 -6.80 9.70
C GLU A 138 -5.76 -8.29 9.95
N GLN A 139 -5.27 -9.01 8.94
CA GLN A 139 -5.03 -10.45 9.02
C GLN A 139 -3.63 -10.75 9.57
N PRO A 140 -3.49 -11.80 10.41
CA PRO A 140 -2.19 -12.26 10.89
C PRO A 140 -1.38 -12.87 9.74
N MET A 141 -0.10 -12.49 9.64
CA MET A 141 0.80 -12.86 8.54
C MET A 141 2.01 -13.69 8.98
N SER A 142 2.18 -13.97 10.28
CA SER A 142 3.34 -14.71 10.79
C SER A 142 3.53 -16.09 10.14
N SER A 143 2.45 -16.81 9.79
CA SER A 143 2.54 -18.11 9.12
C SER A 143 3.06 -18.02 7.67
N TYR A 144 3.03 -16.82 7.07
CA TYR A 144 3.54 -16.56 5.73
C TYR A 144 5.01 -16.10 5.74
N LEU A 145 5.63 -15.96 6.92
CA LEU A 145 7.05 -15.67 7.08
C LEU A 145 7.82 -17.00 7.09
N VAL A 146 8.54 -17.27 6.00
CA VAL A 146 9.20 -18.56 5.77
C VAL A 146 10.63 -18.32 5.32
N ARG A 147 11.60 -18.81 6.10
CA ARG A 147 13.05 -18.77 5.80
C ARG A 147 13.54 -17.36 5.45
N GLY A 148 13.21 -16.36 6.28
CA GLY A 148 13.62 -14.97 6.09
C GLY A 148 12.94 -14.24 4.92
N CYS A 149 11.88 -14.83 4.35
CA CYS A 149 11.08 -14.24 3.29
C CYS A 149 9.61 -14.14 3.71
N PHE A 150 8.86 -13.26 3.07
CA PHE A 150 7.41 -13.18 3.18
C PHE A 150 6.76 -13.74 1.92
N LEU A 151 5.92 -14.77 2.07
CA LEU A 151 5.12 -15.34 1.00
C LEU A 151 3.70 -14.77 1.07
N ALA A 152 3.48 -13.59 0.49
CA ALA A 152 2.16 -12.97 0.48
C ALA A 152 1.14 -13.89 -0.21
N PRO A 153 -0.08 -14.06 0.36
CA PRO A 153 -1.09 -14.96 -0.20
C PRO A 153 -1.64 -14.49 -1.55
N ASP A 154 -1.56 -13.18 -1.80
CA ASP A 154 -2.02 -12.51 -3.01
C ASP A 154 -0.99 -11.43 -3.40
N LYS A 155 -1.24 -10.75 -4.52
CA LYS A 155 -0.36 -9.69 -5.02
C LYS A 155 -0.78 -8.28 -4.64
N PHE A 156 -1.78 -8.08 -3.78
CA PHE A 156 -2.09 -6.74 -3.29
C PHE A 156 -0.91 -6.15 -2.51
N PRO A 157 -0.83 -4.80 -2.38
CA PRO A 157 0.11 -4.20 -1.45
C PRO A 157 -0.07 -4.80 -0.06
N LYS A 158 1.03 -5.06 0.65
CA LYS A 158 1.00 -5.54 2.04
C LYS A 158 1.77 -4.58 2.92
N VAL A 159 1.26 -4.33 4.12
CA VAL A 159 1.90 -3.49 5.13
C VAL A 159 1.98 -4.28 6.43
N LEU A 160 3.09 -4.97 6.67
CA LEU A 160 3.24 -5.76 7.88
C LEU A 160 3.69 -4.89 9.05
N VAL A 161 2.96 -4.96 10.16
CA VAL A 161 3.26 -4.28 11.43
C VAL A 161 3.22 -5.27 12.58
N LEU A 162 4.03 -5.02 13.60
CA LEU A 162 4.02 -5.77 14.84
C LEU A 162 2.83 -5.36 15.71
N LYS A 163 2.06 -6.34 16.16
CA LYS A 163 1.17 -6.18 17.33
C LYS A 163 1.71 -7.08 18.45
N THR A 164 2.09 -6.46 19.56
CA THR A 164 2.47 -7.20 20.76
C THR A 164 1.23 -7.84 21.35
N SER A 165 1.24 -9.17 21.49
CA SER A 165 0.27 -9.85 22.34
C SER A 165 0.53 -9.38 23.77
N LEU A 166 -0.46 -8.77 24.41
CA LEU A 166 -0.45 -8.58 25.86
C LEU A 166 -0.34 -9.99 26.47
N ARG A 167 0.86 -10.37 26.91
CA ARG A 167 0.98 -11.46 27.88
C ARG A 167 0.24 -10.96 29.12
N LEU A 168 -0.96 -11.49 29.36
CA LEU A 168 -1.54 -11.50 30.69
C LEU A 168 -0.48 -12.13 31.59
N LEU A 169 0.18 -11.31 32.39
CA LEU A 169 0.98 -11.76 33.51
C LEU A 169 -0.02 -12.40 34.48
N LEU A 170 -0.16 -13.73 34.37
CA LEU A 170 -0.76 -14.59 35.39
C LEU A 170 0.31 -14.96 36.40
#